data_AF-W9ZAA8-F1
#
_entry.id   AF-W9ZAA8-F1
#
_cell.length_a   1.000
_cell.length_b   1.000
_cell.length_c   1.000
_cell.angle_alpha   90.00
_cell.angle_beta   90.00
_cell.angle_gamma   90.00
#
_symmetry.space_group_name_H-M   'P 1'
#
loop_
_entity.id
_entity.type
_entity.pdbx_description
1 polymer ?
#
loop_
_entity_poly.entity_id
_entity_poly.type
_entity_poly.pdbx_seq_one_letter_code
_entity_poly.pdbx_strand_id
1 'polypeptide(L)'
;MLKCIKIKPFQKGDAGHVISSRSPFCGSAGIVGYSLTSKNGATIYIRFLASNPYLSVRDNWACVSLSSIDQGINQDTYNYHYYNEPQHASMSFEERTLNLTSNIGHADRATATFVLTYV
;
A
#
# COMPACT_ATOMS: atom_id res chain seq x y z
N MET A 1 7.30 -3.49 18.73
CA MET A 1 8.51 -3.39 17.90
C MET A 1 8.08 -3.64 16.45
N LEU A 2 8.08 -2.60 15.60
CA LEU A 2 7.73 -2.74 14.18
C LEU A 2 8.84 -3.55 13.48
N LYS A 3 8.47 -4.64 12.80
CA LYS A 3 9.42 -5.54 12.16
C LYS A 3 9.77 -4.99 10.77
N CYS A 4 11.00 -4.50 10.59
CA CYS A 4 11.50 -4.11 9.27
C CYS A 4 11.80 -5.37 8.46
N ILE A 5 10.95 -5.68 7.47
CA ILE A 5 11.12 -6.83 6.58
C ILE A 5 11.94 -6.37 5.38
N LYS A 6 13.12 -6.96 5.18
CA LYS A 6 13.90 -6.75 3.95
C LYS A 6 13.30 -7.59 2.83
N ILE A 7 12.62 -6.94 1.89
CA ILE A 7 12.11 -7.57 0.66
C ILE A 7 13.25 -7.61 -0.36
N LYS A 8 13.54 -8.79 -0.91
CA LYS A 8 14.53 -8.91 -2.00
C LYS A 8 13.88 -8.49 -3.33
N PRO A 9 14.65 -7.85 -4.23
CA PRO A 9 14.16 -7.51 -5.57
C PRO A 9 13.60 -8.74 -6.30
N PHE A 10 12.55 -8.51 -7.12
CA PHE A 10 11.90 -9.53 -7.96
C PHE A 10 11.27 -10.70 -7.22
N GLN A 11 10.96 -10.53 -5.93
CA GLN A 11 10.25 -11.55 -5.14
C GLN A 11 8.79 -11.16 -4.91
N LYS A 12 7.91 -12.15 -4.95
CA LYS A 12 6.54 -12.05 -4.45
C LYS A 12 6.53 -12.50 -2.98
N GLY A 13 5.88 -11.72 -2.12
CA GLY A 13 5.71 -12.06 -0.71
C GLY A 13 4.54 -11.29 -0.11
N ASP A 14 4.21 -11.65 1.14
CA ASP A 14 3.15 -10.96 1.88
C ASP A 14 3.64 -9.57 2.29
N ALA A 15 2.93 -8.55 1.83
CA ALA A 15 3.26 -7.15 2.09
C ALA A 15 2.64 -6.61 3.40
N GLY A 16 2.05 -7.46 4.23
CA GLY A 16 1.44 -7.10 5.51
C GLY A 16 0.11 -7.81 5.73
N HIS A 17 -0.51 -7.54 6.88
CA HIS A 17 -1.81 -8.10 7.24
C HIS A 17 -2.70 -6.99 7.82
N VAL A 18 -3.90 -6.83 7.26
CA VAL A 18 -4.92 -5.91 7.75
C VAL A 18 -5.94 -6.72 8.53
N ILE A 19 -6.12 -6.42 9.82
CA ILE A 19 -7.03 -7.16 10.71
C ILE A 19 -8.22 -6.27 11.04
N SER A 20 -9.44 -6.79 10.86
CA SER A 20 -10.68 -6.13 11.32
C SER A 20 -10.68 -5.92 12.84
N SER A 21 -11.39 -4.91 13.31
CA SER A 21 -11.46 -4.48 14.73
C SER A 21 -12.15 -5.46 15.69
N ARG A 22 -12.31 -6.75 15.34
CA ARG A 22 -13.09 -7.77 16.08
C ARG A 22 -14.57 -7.40 16.31
N SER A 23 -15.04 -6.30 15.75
CA SER A 23 -16.45 -5.89 15.79
C SER A 23 -17.25 -6.67 14.74
N PRO A 24 -18.42 -7.21 15.10
CA PRO A 24 -19.22 -8.06 14.20
C PRO A 24 -19.78 -7.33 12.98
N PHE A 25 -19.80 -5.99 12.99
CA PHE A 25 -20.35 -5.16 11.92
C PHE A 25 -19.30 -4.22 11.31
N CYS A 26 -18.05 -4.67 11.24
CA CYS A 26 -16.95 -3.87 10.70
C CYS A 26 -16.16 -4.63 9.63
N GLY A 27 -15.81 -3.90 8.57
CA GLY A 27 -14.91 -4.37 7.53
C GLY A 27 -13.46 -4.48 8.00
N SER A 28 -12.55 -4.71 7.05
CA SER A 28 -11.11 -4.68 7.28
C SER A 28 -10.51 -3.54 6.48
N ALA A 29 -9.73 -2.66 7.12
CA ALA A 29 -9.06 -1.58 6.43
C ALA A 29 -7.71 -1.27 7.07
N GLY A 30 -6.72 -0.93 6.26
CA GLY A 30 -5.38 -0.67 6.75
C GLY A 30 -4.44 -0.13 5.67
N ILE A 31 -3.35 0.43 6.15
CA ILE A 31 -2.27 0.98 5.35
C ILE A 31 -0.94 0.36 5.81
N VAL A 32 -0.08 0.01 4.87
CA VAL A 32 1.26 -0.51 5.12
C VAL A 32 2.28 0.32 4.33
N GLY A 33 3.47 0.45 4.91
CA GLY A 33 4.54 1.28 4.35
C GLY A 33 5.83 0.50 4.17
N TYR A 34 6.54 0.81 3.10
CA TYR A 34 7.87 0.31 2.77
C TYR A 34 8.78 1.46 2.41
N SER A 35 10.08 1.28 2.60
CA SER A 35 11.09 2.16 2.02
C SER A 35 12.01 1.38 1.11
N LEU A 36 12.41 2.01 0.01
CA LEU A 36 13.39 1.52 -0.93
C LEU A 36 14.55 2.52 -0.96
N THR A 37 15.70 2.10 -0.45
CA THR A 37 16.92 2.91 -0.43
C THR A 37 17.91 2.37 -1.47
N SER A 38 18.32 3.21 -2.41
CA SER A 38 19.35 2.88 -3.39
C SER A 38 20.72 2.78 -2.73
N LYS A 39 21.68 2.19 -3.46
CA LYS A 39 23.09 2.18 -3.04
C LYS A 39 23.69 3.58 -2.93
N ASN A 40 23.12 4.54 -3.65
CA ASN A 40 23.55 5.94 -3.68
C ASN A 40 22.88 6.77 -2.58
N GLY A 41 22.05 6.16 -1.74
CA GLY A 41 21.40 6.79 -0.59
C GLY A 41 20.02 7.41 -0.89
N ALA A 42 19.58 7.43 -2.15
CA ALA A 42 18.25 7.91 -2.50
C ALA A 42 17.19 6.97 -1.89
N THR A 43 16.23 7.53 -1.15
CA THR A 43 15.17 6.74 -0.50
C THR A 43 13.80 7.15 -1.01
N ILE A 44 13.00 6.15 -1.36
CA ILE A 44 11.57 6.30 -1.69
C ILE A 44 10.75 5.58 -0.65
N TYR A 45 9.66 6.22 -0.25
CA TYR A 45 8.62 5.66 0.61
C TYR A 45 7.44 5.23 -0.25
N ILE A 46 7.03 4.00 -0.03
CA ILE A 46 5.97 3.32 -0.76
C ILE A 46 4.86 3.02 0.24
N ARG A 47 3.61 3.31 -0.11
CA ARG A 47 2.46 3.01 0.76
C ARG A 47 1.40 2.27 -0.02
N PHE A 48 0.81 1.30 0.64
CA PHE A 48 -0.28 0.48 0.13
C PHE A 48 -1.44 0.58 1.10
N LEU A 49 -2.60 0.99 0.60
CA LEU A 49 -3.84 0.98 1.38
C LEU A 49 -4.78 -0.05 0.78
N ALA A 50 -5.47 -0.79 1.66
CA ALA A 50 -6.56 -1.66 1.28
C ALA A 50 -7.74 -1.49 2.26
N SER A 51 -8.95 -1.54 1.72
CA SER A 51 -10.20 -1.42 2.46
C SER A 51 -11.22 -2.38 1.88
N ASN A 52 -11.82 -3.19 2.74
CA ASN A 52 -12.87 -4.15 2.46
C ASN A 52 -14.03 -3.89 3.44
N PRO A 53 -15.01 -3.06 3.05
CA PRO A 53 -16.14 -2.68 3.88
C PRO A 53 -17.05 -3.86 4.25
N TYR A 54 -17.78 -3.75 5.36
CA TYR A 54 -18.77 -4.76 5.76
C TYR A 54 -19.97 -4.77 4.81
N LEU A 55 -20.44 -5.95 4.39
CA LEU A 55 -21.65 -6.16 3.58
C LEU A 55 -21.75 -5.33 2.29
N SER A 56 -20.63 -5.07 1.61
CA SER A 56 -20.62 -4.31 0.35
C SER A 56 -21.32 -2.95 0.40
N VAL A 57 -21.44 -2.33 1.60
CA VAL A 57 -21.98 -0.96 1.72
C VAL A 57 -21.21 0.05 0.87
N ARG A 58 -19.97 -0.31 0.53
CA ARG A 58 -19.12 0.31 -0.47
C ARG A 58 -18.28 -0.77 -1.16
N ASP A 59 -17.83 -0.47 -2.36
CA ASP A 59 -16.87 -1.30 -3.07
C ASP A 59 -15.55 -1.39 -2.32
N ASN A 60 -14.87 -2.53 -2.52
CA ASN A 60 -13.51 -2.72 -2.05
C ASN A 60 -12.59 -1.69 -2.70
N TRP A 61 -11.68 -1.14 -1.90
CA TRP A 61 -10.79 -0.08 -2.34
C TRP A 61 -9.34 -0.43 -2.04
N ALA A 62 -8.47 -0.17 -3.00
CA ALA A 62 -7.03 -0.20 -2.80
C ALA A 62 -6.41 0.97 -3.54
N CYS A 63 -5.44 1.62 -2.91
CA CYS A 63 -4.70 2.74 -3.49
C CYS A 63 -3.23 2.70 -3.06
N VAL A 64 -2.42 3.50 -3.76
CA VAL A 64 -0.97 3.49 -3.63
C VAL A 64 -0.39 4.89 -3.66
N SER A 65 0.75 5.07 -3.00
CA SER A 65 1.54 6.29 -3.14
C SER A 65 3.02 5.98 -3.25
N LEU A 66 3.74 6.83 -3.97
CA LEU A 66 5.20 6.90 -3.98
C LEU A 66 5.62 8.31 -3.54
N SER A 67 6.59 8.42 -2.63
CA SER A 67 7.06 9.72 -2.13
C SER A 67 8.53 9.70 -1.77
N SER A 68 9.23 10.82 -1.97
CA SER A 68 10.58 11.03 -1.46
C SER A 68 10.60 11.45 0.02
N ILE A 69 9.43 11.69 0.62
CA ILE A 69 9.29 12.15 2.02
C ILE A 69 8.58 11.08 2.85
N ASP A 70 9.10 10.82 4.04
CA ASP A 70 8.42 9.96 5.00
C ASP A 70 7.22 10.68 5.64
N GLN A 71 6.03 10.31 5.22
CA GLN A 71 4.76 10.78 5.80
C GLN A 71 4.23 9.84 6.90
N GLY A 72 4.98 8.80 7.27
CA GLY A 72 4.60 7.84 8.29
C GLY A 72 3.38 6.98 7.92
N ILE A 73 3.05 6.03 8.81
CA ILE A 73 1.86 5.16 8.71
C ILE A 73 0.99 5.40 9.95
N ASN A 74 0.03 6.31 9.82
CA ASN A 74 -0.89 6.71 10.89
C ASN A 74 -2.31 6.95 10.33
N GLN A 75 -3.24 7.36 11.20
CA GLN A 75 -4.64 7.59 10.84
C GLN A 75 -4.82 8.72 9.82
N ASP A 76 -4.05 9.81 9.94
CA ASP A 76 -4.15 10.96 9.04
C ASP A 76 -3.67 10.57 7.64
N THR A 77 -2.54 9.86 7.55
CA THR A 77 -2.02 9.33 6.29
C THR A 77 -3.02 8.34 5.67
N TYR A 78 -3.63 7.45 6.47
CA TYR A 78 -4.68 6.55 6.00
C TYR A 78 -5.86 7.32 5.38
N ASN A 79 -6.39 8.32 6.10
CA ASN A 79 -7.53 9.12 5.65
C ASN A 79 -7.20 9.87 4.36
N TYR A 80 -6.02 10.51 4.31
CA TYR A 80 -5.56 11.20 3.11
C TYR A 80 -5.51 10.25 1.90
N HIS A 81 -4.91 9.06 2.06
CA HIS A 81 -4.79 8.09 0.98
C HIS A 81 -6.14 7.54 0.53
N TYR A 82 -7.03 7.25 1.46
CA TYR A 82 -8.34 6.69 1.16
C TYR A 82 -9.19 7.63 0.27
N TYR A 83 -9.08 8.94 0.48
CA TYR A 83 -9.91 9.93 -0.22
C TYR A 83 -9.23 10.58 -1.43
N ASN A 84 -7.89 10.59 -1.52
CA ASN A 84 -7.19 11.40 -2.52
C ASN A 84 -6.24 10.62 -3.42
N GLU A 85 -5.77 9.44 -3.00
CA GLU A 85 -4.71 8.74 -3.74
C GLU A 85 -5.26 7.78 -4.80
N PRO A 86 -4.60 7.69 -5.96
CA PRO A 86 -5.03 6.87 -7.08
C PRO A 86 -4.70 5.39 -6.86
N GLN A 87 -5.26 4.55 -7.74
CA GLN A 87 -4.90 3.13 -7.82
C GLN A 87 -3.53 2.89 -8.49
N HIS A 88 -2.94 3.93 -9.10
CA HIS A 88 -1.66 3.88 -9.80
C HIS A 88 -0.80 5.10 -9.47
N ALA A 89 0.50 4.91 -9.22
CA ALA A 89 1.46 5.97 -8.96
C ALA A 89 2.75 5.72 -9.74
N SER A 90 3.37 6.79 -10.23
CA SER A 90 4.64 6.73 -10.94
C SER A 90 5.60 7.82 -10.46
N MET A 91 6.89 7.50 -10.32
CA MET A 91 7.90 8.51 -10.05
C MET A 91 9.27 8.13 -10.63
N SER A 92 10.07 9.13 -10.93
CA SER A 92 11.46 8.92 -11.33
C SER A 92 12.31 8.45 -10.14
N PHE A 93 13.19 7.51 -10.39
CA PHE A 93 14.16 6.98 -9.43
C PHE A 93 15.39 6.45 -10.16
N GLU A 94 16.59 6.96 -9.83
CA GLU A 94 17.87 6.48 -10.39
C GLU A 94 17.82 6.33 -11.92
N GLU A 95 17.47 7.42 -12.61
CA GLU A 95 17.37 7.53 -14.09
C GLU A 95 16.28 6.68 -14.76
N ARG A 96 15.46 5.98 -13.96
CA ARG A 96 14.36 5.14 -14.44
C ARG A 96 13.04 5.55 -13.83
N THR A 97 11.96 4.87 -14.21
CA THR A 97 10.62 5.10 -13.65
C THR A 97 10.19 3.92 -12.78
N LEU A 98 9.79 4.22 -11.55
CA LEU A 98 9.03 3.29 -10.73
C LEU A 98 7.56 3.47 -11.05
N ASN A 99 6.89 2.38 -11.45
CA ASN A 99 5.45 2.34 -11.61
C ASN A 99 4.85 1.38 -10.60
N LEU A 100 3.86 1.86 -9.86
CA LEU A 100 3.16 1.11 -8.85
C LEU A 100 1.68 1.09 -9.16
N THR A 101 1.10 -0.10 -9.21
CA THR A 101 -0.34 -0.30 -9.44
C THR A 101 -0.95 -1.13 -8.34
N SER A 102 -2.22 -0.89 -8.03
CA SER A 102 -3.04 -1.67 -7.10
C SER A 102 -4.28 -2.23 -7.76
N ASN A 103 -4.72 -3.37 -7.26
CA ASN A 103 -6.00 -3.98 -7.59
C ASN A 103 -6.54 -4.71 -6.36
N ILE A 104 -7.87 -4.79 -6.21
CA ILE A 104 -8.52 -5.51 -5.12
C ILE A 104 -9.71 -6.30 -5.65
N GLY A 105 -9.86 -7.55 -5.21
CA GLY A 105 -10.98 -8.40 -5.60
C GLY A 105 -12.32 -7.92 -5.03
N HIS A 106 -13.44 -8.42 -5.59
CA HIS A 106 -14.81 -7.97 -5.26
C HIS A 106 -15.53 -8.78 -4.16
N ALA A 107 -14.91 -9.83 -3.60
CA ALA A 107 -15.55 -10.69 -2.61
C ALA A 107 -15.34 -10.22 -1.16
N ASP A 108 -16.17 -10.69 -0.22
CA ASP A 108 -16.04 -10.45 1.23
C ASP A 108 -14.66 -10.87 1.78
N ARG A 109 -13.98 -11.80 1.09
CA ARG A 109 -12.57 -12.12 1.25
C ARG A 109 -11.76 -11.52 0.10
N ALA A 110 -11.53 -10.21 0.18
CA ALA A 110 -10.76 -9.51 -0.82
C ALA A 110 -9.25 -9.67 -0.57
N THR A 111 -8.49 -9.93 -1.63
CA THR A 111 -7.03 -9.78 -1.64
C THR A 111 -6.69 -8.54 -2.44
N ALA A 112 -5.95 -7.61 -1.82
CA ALA A 112 -5.33 -6.50 -2.52
C ALA A 112 -3.97 -6.92 -3.07
N THR A 113 -3.75 -6.71 -4.37
CA THR A 113 -2.49 -7.00 -5.06
C THR A 113 -1.84 -5.68 -5.47
N PHE A 114 -0.56 -5.55 -5.14
CA PHE A 114 0.26 -4.39 -5.48
C PHE A 114 1.43 -4.84 -6.35
N VAL A 115 1.68 -4.14 -7.45
CA VAL A 115 2.74 -4.48 -8.41
C VAL A 115 3.64 -3.28 -8.59
N LEU A 116 4.90 -3.41 -8.16
CA LEU A 116 5.94 -2.42 -8.38
C LEU A 116 6.82 -2.88 -9.54
N THR A 117 6.97 -2.03 -10.55
CA THR A 117 7.86 -2.24 -11.69
C THR A 117 8.90 -1.12 -11.77
N TYR A 118 10.08 -1.47 -12.27
CA TYR A 118 11.20 -0.55 -12.45
C TYR A 118 11.63 -0.62 -13.91
N VAL A 119 11.26 0.40 -14.68
CA VAL A 119 11.42 0.47 -16.14
C VAL A 119 12.36 1.59 -16.53
#